data_AF-A0A381EKH7-F1
#
_entry.id   AF-A0A381EKH7-F1
#
_cell.length_a   1.000
_cell.length_b   1.000
_cell.length_c   1.000
_cell.angle_alpha   90.00
_cell.angle_beta   90.00
_cell.angle_gamma   90.00
#
_symmetry.space_group_name_H-M   'P 1'
#
loop_
_entity.id
_entity.type
_entity.pdbx_description
1 polymer ?
#
loop_
_entity_poly.entity_id
_entity_poly.type
_entity_poly.pdbx_seq_one_letter_code
_entity_poly.pdbx_strand_id
1 'polypeptide(L)'
;MLNLKKDNTQVPNLLRKINKSTELKENKQREIESYFNEDLDENQQEAVRKALSLERECEILLIQGPPGMGKTTTITEIVKQCGEDKLFRIGNNEEKMSEIAKQYTPEKVLD
;
A
#
# COMPACT_ATOMS: atom_id res chain seq x y z
N MET A 1 21.62 5.93 -11.61
CA MET A 1 20.77 4.91 -12.28
C MET A 1 21.39 3.53 -12.08
N LEU A 2 21.53 3.10 -10.82
CA LEU A 2 22.31 1.92 -10.42
C LEU A 2 21.44 1.03 -9.52
N ASN A 3 21.58 -0.29 -9.66
CA ASN A 3 21.13 -1.38 -8.77
C ASN A 3 19.84 -2.17 -9.08
N LEU A 4 18.96 -1.77 -9.98
CA LEU A 4 17.80 -2.61 -10.39
C LEU A 4 18.17 -3.79 -11.32
N LYS A 5 19.45 -4.13 -11.51
CA LYS A 5 19.90 -5.22 -12.39
C LYS A 5 20.54 -6.41 -11.68
N LYS A 6 20.77 -6.32 -10.36
CA LYS A 6 21.54 -7.33 -9.62
C LYS A 6 20.70 -8.44 -8.97
N ASP A 7 19.37 -8.43 -9.10
CA ASP A 7 18.44 -9.39 -8.46
C ASP A 7 18.60 -9.58 -6.94
N ASN A 8 19.44 -8.78 -6.30
CA ASN A 8 19.55 -8.64 -4.85
C ASN A 8 18.38 -7.78 -4.33
N THR A 9 17.16 -8.30 -4.42
CA THR A 9 15.97 -7.70 -3.82
C THR A 9 15.47 -8.59 -2.69
N GLN A 10 15.15 -7.98 -1.54
CA GLN A 10 14.54 -8.70 -0.41
C GLN A 10 13.16 -9.28 -0.77
N VAL A 11 12.52 -8.69 -1.80
CA VAL A 11 11.28 -9.20 -2.38
C VAL A 11 11.62 -10.12 -3.55
N PRO A 12 11.36 -11.44 -3.45
CA PRO A 12 11.65 -12.37 -4.53
C PRO A 12 10.99 -11.96 -5.84
N ASN A 13 11.70 -12.09 -6.97
CA ASN A 13 11.17 -11.80 -8.32
C ASN A 13 10.69 -10.36 -8.56
N LEU A 14 10.98 -9.40 -7.67
CA LEU A 14 10.54 -8.00 -7.82
C LEU A 14 10.97 -7.40 -9.16
N LEU A 15 12.26 -7.57 -9.51
CA LEU A 15 12.79 -7.05 -10.77
C LEU A 15 12.11 -7.70 -11.98
N ARG A 16 11.85 -9.00 -11.91
CA ARG A 16 11.13 -9.72 -12.98
C ARG A 16 9.73 -9.14 -13.17
N LYS A 17 8.99 -8.92 -12.08
CA LYS A 17 7.62 -8.38 -12.12
C LYS A 17 7.57 -6.94 -12.62
N ILE A 18 8.55 -6.10 -12.24
CA ILE A 18 8.65 -4.72 -12.75
C ILE A 18 8.99 -4.71 -14.25
N ASN A 19 9.91 -5.57 -14.69
CA ASN A 19 10.40 -5.56 -16.08
C ASN A 19 9.51 -6.36 -17.06
N LYS A 20 8.62 -7.23 -16.57
CA LYS A 20 7.67 -8.01 -17.37
C LYS A 20 6.22 -7.74 -16.95
N SER A 21 5.76 -6.52 -17.21
CA SER A 21 4.41 -6.06 -16.82
C SER A 21 3.27 -6.91 -17.41
N THR A 22 3.51 -7.62 -18.51
CA THR A 22 2.53 -8.50 -19.17
C THR A 22 2.21 -9.77 -18.37
N GLU A 23 2.99 -10.11 -17.34
CA GLU A 23 2.72 -11.23 -16.44
C GLU A 23 1.84 -10.83 -15.24
N LEU A 24 1.53 -9.53 -15.08
CA LEU A 24 0.66 -9.05 -14.00
C LEU A 24 -0.80 -9.33 -14.39
N LYS A 25 -1.48 -10.15 -13.58
CA LYS A 25 -2.93 -10.32 -13.71
C LYS A 25 -3.64 -9.01 -13.37
N GLU A 26 -4.59 -8.62 -14.20
CA GLU A 26 -5.55 -7.58 -13.84
C GLU A 26 -6.39 -8.06 -12.66
N ASN A 27 -6.45 -7.25 -11.59
CA ASN A 27 -7.33 -7.53 -10.47
C ASN A 27 -8.77 -7.14 -10.83
N LYS A 28 -9.72 -8.03 -10.54
CA LYS A 28 -11.13 -7.65 -10.58
C LYS A 28 -11.39 -6.60 -9.52
N GLN A 29 -11.96 -5.48 -9.94
CA GLN A 29 -12.24 -4.36 -9.05
C GLN A 29 -13.31 -4.78 -8.05
N ARG A 30 -12.99 -4.64 -6.76
CA ARG A 30 -13.95 -4.82 -5.68
C ARG A 30 -14.84 -3.59 -5.59
N GLU A 31 -16.15 -3.80 -5.44
CA GLU A 31 -17.07 -2.73 -5.06
C GLU A 31 -16.90 -2.40 -3.57
N ILE A 32 -16.88 -1.10 -3.25
CA ILE A 32 -16.84 -0.60 -1.88
C ILE A 32 -18.21 0.02 -1.62
N GLU A 33 -18.94 -0.52 -0.65
CA GLU A 33 -20.28 -0.03 -0.29
C GLU A 33 -20.25 1.38 0.30
N SER A 34 -19.24 1.67 1.13
CA SER A 34 -19.04 2.98 1.75
C SER A 34 -17.59 3.18 2.20
N TYR A 35 -17.17 4.44 2.29
CA TYR A 35 -15.89 4.86 2.84
C TYR A 35 -16.07 5.35 4.28
N PHE A 36 -15.09 5.11 5.14
CA PHE A 36 -15.09 5.66 6.51
C PHE A 36 -14.78 7.16 6.50
N ASN A 37 -14.02 7.62 5.51
CA ASN A 37 -13.80 9.05 5.27
C ASN A 37 -14.61 9.51 4.05
N GLU A 38 -15.60 10.37 4.27
CA GLU A 38 -16.46 10.93 3.21
C GLU A 38 -15.73 11.99 2.36
N ASP A 39 -14.60 12.53 2.85
CA ASP A 39 -13.84 13.60 2.18
C ASP A 39 -12.79 13.07 1.17
N LEU A 40 -12.78 11.77 0.86
CA LEU A 40 -11.84 11.20 -0.11
C LEU A 40 -12.17 11.68 -1.52
N ASP A 41 -11.17 12.25 -2.20
CA ASP A 41 -11.28 12.54 -3.63
C ASP A 41 -11.26 11.25 -4.48
N GLU A 42 -11.64 11.37 -5.76
CA GLU A 42 -11.73 10.26 -6.70
C GLU A 42 -10.41 9.47 -6.83
N ASN A 43 -9.25 10.12 -6.78
CA ASN A 43 -7.96 9.44 -6.89
C ASN A 43 -7.63 8.65 -5.62
N GLN A 44 -8.00 9.18 -4.45
CA GLN A 44 -7.83 8.49 -3.17
C GLN A 44 -8.78 7.28 -3.07
N GLN A 45 -10.05 7.44 -3.47
CA GLN A 45 -11.02 6.36 -3.56
C GLN A 45 -10.54 5.24 -4.50
N GLU A 46 -10.02 5.61 -5.68
CA GLU A 46 -9.45 4.68 -6.65
C GLU A 46 -8.26 3.90 -6.07
N ALA A 47 -7.38 4.56 -5.31
CA ALA A 47 -6.26 3.91 -4.64
C ALA A 47 -6.72 2.92 -3.55
N VAL A 48 -7.76 3.28 -2.77
CA VAL A 48 -8.38 2.38 -1.78
C VAL A 48 -8.97 1.15 -2.47
N ARG A 49 -9.77 1.36 -3.53
CA ARG A 49 -10.39 0.28 -4.29
C ARG A 49 -9.36 -0.66 -4.90
N LYS A 50 -8.27 -0.12 -5.47
CA LYS A 50 -7.14 -0.94 -5.97
C LYS A 50 -6.48 -1.75 -4.86
N ALA A 51 -6.26 -1.17 -3.68
CA ALA A 51 -5.67 -1.88 -2.54
C ALA A 51 -6.56 -3.04 -2.05
N LEU A 52 -7.87 -2.83 -1.95
CA LEU A 52 -8.82 -3.86 -1.51
C LEU A 52 -9.10 -4.93 -2.56
N SER A 53 -8.71 -4.68 -3.81
CA SER A 53 -8.82 -5.63 -4.93
C SER A 53 -7.58 -6.50 -5.09
N LEU A 54 -6.53 -6.32 -4.27
CA LEU A 54 -5.33 -7.14 -4.35
C LEU A 54 -5.64 -8.59 -3.94
N GLU A 55 -5.58 -9.49 -4.91
CA GLU A 55 -5.63 -10.93 -4.65
C GLU A 55 -4.28 -11.43 -4.12
N ARG A 56 -4.22 -12.65 -3.56
CA ARG A 56 -2.98 -13.23 -3.02
C ARG A 56 -1.82 -13.30 -4.02
N GLU A 57 -2.14 -13.32 -5.31
CA GLU A 57 -1.17 -13.36 -6.41
C GLU A 57 -0.67 -11.95 -6.81
N CYS A 58 -1.36 -10.90 -6.37
CA CYS A 58 -0.96 -9.51 -6.54
C CYS A 58 -0.15 -9.06 -5.32
N GLU A 59 1.16 -9.22 -5.40
CA GLU A 59 2.05 -9.11 -4.24
C GLU A 59 2.38 -7.66 -3.84
N ILE A 60 2.19 -6.68 -4.72
CA ILE A 60 2.69 -5.30 -4.49
C ILE A 60 1.78 -4.26 -5.14
N LEU A 61 1.40 -3.24 -4.36
CA LEU A 61 0.77 -2.01 -4.83
C LEU A 61 1.67 -0.80 -4.51
N LEU A 62 1.87 0.08 -5.49
CA LEU A 62 2.56 1.35 -5.31
C LEU A 62 1.56 2.50 -5.28
N ILE A 63 1.44 3.16 -4.13
CA ILE A 63 0.71 4.43 -4.00
C ILE A 63 1.73 5.56 -3.96
N GLN A 64 1.69 6.44 -4.95
CA GLN A 64 2.61 7.57 -5.09
C GLN A 64 1.83 8.88 -5.22
N GLY A 65 2.33 9.93 -4.58
CA GLY A 65 1.78 11.28 -4.72
C GLY A 65 2.72 12.35 -4.16
N PRO A 66 2.66 13.60 -4.64
CA PRO A 66 3.41 14.73 -4.10
C PRO A 66 3.20 14.92 -2.58
N PRO A 67 4.05 15.69 -1.89
CA PRO A 67 3.78 16.12 -0.52
C PRO A 67 2.40 16.80 -0.41
N GLY A 68 1.63 16.48 0.63
CA GLY A 68 0.31 17.08 0.85
C GLY A 68 -0.88 16.39 0.14
N MET A 69 -0.65 15.45 -0.80
CA MET A 69 -1.72 14.79 -1.57
C MET A 69 -2.52 13.71 -0.81
N GLY A 70 -2.63 13.80 0.52
CA GLY A 70 -3.48 12.87 1.28
C GLY A 70 -3.03 11.40 1.33
N LYS A 71 -1.79 11.04 0.97
CA LYS A 71 -1.28 9.65 1.03
C LYS A 71 -1.59 8.95 2.37
N THR A 72 -1.36 9.64 3.48
CA THR A 72 -1.65 9.11 4.82
C THR A 72 -3.14 8.90 5.03
N THR A 73 -3.97 9.80 4.52
CA THR A 73 -5.44 9.68 4.52
C THR A 73 -5.87 8.44 3.75
N THR A 74 -5.36 8.24 2.53
CA THR A 74 -5.61 7.04 1.71
C THR A 74 -5.19 5.76 2.42
N ILE A 75 -3.98 5.71 2.99
CA ILE A 75 -3.50 4.55 3.74
C ILE A 75 -4.41 4.27 4.95
N THR A 76 -4.81 5.31 5.67
CA THR A 76 -5.70 5.15 6.84
C THR A 76 -7.04 4.55 6.45
N GLU A 77 -7.61 4.98 5.33
CA GLU A 77 -8.84 4.39 4.80
C GLU A 77 -8.64 2.91 4.45
N ILE A 78 -7.57 2.56 3.73
CA ILE A 78 -7.25 1.16 3.38
C ILE A 78 -7.21 0.27 4.63
N VAL A 79 -6.57 0.76 5.69
CA VAL A 79 -6.47 0.02 6.96
C VAL A 79 -7.85 -0.22 7.57
N LYS A 80 -8.69 0.83 7.66
CA LYS A 80 -10.05 0.69 8.21
C LYS A 80 -10.89 -0.30 7.42
N GLN A 81 -10.74 -0.31 6.10
CA GLN A 81 -11.46 -1.23 5.20
C GLN A 81 -10.99 -2.69 5.28
N CYS A 82 -9.70 -2.93 5.56
CA CYS A 82 -9.12 -4.29 5.67
C CYS A 82 -9.38 -4.97 7.02
N GLY A 83 -9.61 -4.18 8.06
CA GLY A 83 -9.60 -4.61 9.46
C GLY A 83 -8.19 -4.64 10.06
N GLU A 84 -8.11 -4.37 11.36
CA GLU A 84 -6.86 -4.08 12.08
C GLU A 84 -5.89 -5.28 12.16
N ASP A 85 -6.39 -6.52 12.17
CA ASP A 85 -5.59 -7.74 12.35
C ASP A 85 -4.74 -8.15 11.13
N LYS A 86 -4.80 -7.39 10.03
CA LYS A 86 -4.18 -7.77 8.74
C LYS A 86 -3.08 -6.82 8.28
N LEU A 87 -2.66 -5.87 9.11
CA LEU A 87 -1.75 -4.81 8.71
C LEU A 87 -0.35 -4.96 9.32
N PHE A 88 0.65 -5.05 8.45
CA PHE A 88 2.05 -4.83 8.81
C PHE A 88 2.54 -3.53 8.18
N ARG A 89 2.85 -2.53 9.01
CA ARG A 89 3.25 -1.19 8.56
C ARG A 89 4.75 -0.97 8.75
N ILE A 90 5.42 -0.50 7.68
CA ILE A 90 6.82 -0.06 7.71
C ILE A 90 6.86 1.44 7.39
N GLY A 91 7.39 2.24 8.29
CA GLY A 91 7.58 3.68 8.09
C GLY A 91 8.98 4.11 8.53
N ASN A 92 9.61 5.02 7.76
CA ASN A 92 10.97 5.48 8.06
C ASN A 92 11.05 6.56 9.16
N ASN A 93 9.92 7.14 9.58
CA ASN A 93 9.91 8.21 10.59
C ASN A 93 8.56 8.22 11.34
N GLU A 94 8.60 7.90 12.64
CA GLU A 94 7.43 7.84 13.53
C GLU A 94 6.76 9.21 13.73
N GLU A 95 7.51 10.31 13.76
CA GLU A 95 6.96 11.67 13.95
C GLU A 95 6.03 12.08 12.80
N LYS A 96 6.26 11.53 11.61
CA LYS A 96 5.43 11.80 10.42
C LYS A 96 4.19 10.92 10.34
N MET A 97 3.96 10.05 11.33
CA MET A 97 2.81 9.15 11.37
C MET A 97 1.62 9.77 12.11
N SER A 98 0.41 9.52 11.61
CA SER A 98 -0.83 9.88 12.33
C SER A 98 -0.93 9.10 13.64
N GLU A 99 -1.66 9.65 14.62
CA GLU A 99 -1.84 9.03 15.94
C GLU A 99 -2.43 7.62 15.83
N ILE A 100 -3.44 7.45 14.97
CA ILE A 100 -4.03 6.15 14.63
C ILE A 100 -2.93 5.21 14.12
N ALA A 101 -2.10 5.67 13.18
CA ALA A 101 -1.08 4.81 12.58
C ALA A 101 0.03 4.37 13.54
N LYS A 102 0.32 5.16 14.59
CA LYS A 102 1.30 4.80 15.63
C LYS A 102 0.85 3.59 16.45
N GLN A 103 -0.46 3.34 16.56
CA GLN A 103 -1.03 2.20 17.27
C GLN A 103 -0.74 0.85 16.59
N TYR A 104 -0.34 0.87 15.31
CA TYR A 104 -0.08 -0.33 14.49
C TYR A 104 1.42 -0.52 14.19
N THR A 105 2.29 0.00 15.05
CA THR A 105 3.74 -0.19 14.91
C THR A 105 4.08 -1.59 15.43
N PRO A 106 4.63 -2.50 14.60
CA PRO A 106 5.13 -3.77 15.12
C PRO A 106 6.24 -3.50 16.15
N GLU A 107 6.37 -4.36 17.17
CA GLU A 107 7.60 -4.42 17.96
C GLU A 107 8.78 -4.51 16.97
N LYS A 108 9.83 -3.69 17.15
CA LYS A 108 10.98 -3.68 16.23
C LYS A 108 11.45 -5.12 16.01
N VAL A 109 11.21 -5.65 14.81
CA VAL A 109 11.57 -7.04 14.47
C VAL A 109 13.04 -7.14 14.01
N LEU A 110 13.74 -6.01 13.88
CA LEU A 110 15.12 -5.95 13.43
C LEU A 110 15.90 -4.94 14.28
N ASP A 111 16.98 -5.42 14.91
CA ASP A 111 18.02 -4.66 15.60
C ASP A 111 18.90 -3.85 14.63
#